data_AF-A0A3L7X140-F1
#
_entry.id   AF-A0A3L7X140-F1
#
_cell.length_a   1.000
_cell.length_b   1.000
_cell.length_c   1.000
_cell.angle_alpha   90.00
_cell.angle_beta   90.00
_cell.angle_gamma   90.00
#
_symmetry.space_group_name_H-M   'P 1'
#
loop_
_entity.id
_entity.type
_entity.pdbx_description
1 polymer ?
#
loop_
_entity_poly.entity_id
_entity_poly.type
_entity_poly.pdbx_seq_one_letter_code
_entity_poly.pdbx_strand_id
1 'polypeptide(L)'
;MRARLLLLALVTTASLLAAMTAACFGGAVPAPTPRRTATAVATASTARPVAARLPDARVEALLRRAVCWLDDPTSAGTCVPPSPDALAAIDEMGRSGDPRLVAPLIDMLNLDLSWRGPLDAALVRLTGEQSTDARGWREWLLGQGQANAEGPPGYARWKARLLALTATPETKPTYEALFGATLDTSTLAALHWTGVQPDANRPLHDPANVNARAQRYLPPTDLVYGVVIGSEARAYPQRIIAWHGVVNDTLNGHAIVVVHCLPCGGAVAFERGQSGGSTAAGKPRDFGTTGLALHSRSLIFDTVESRLWDGFSGVALGGPGSPGSPRAALTPLPVFTTTWSDWQARHTTTTVLDIATGVVRDYSAGAATRDEVDSTRALHPVQADTRLAEKEPVIGVVPASGPPLAFRLAEVQTRQLVTAGAPGAGVVALSEGPGLAAGVYAAGGVHFVRAEGNGSGFAAIDDAGGRWAMREQALVQVGTGKELPALPWQQGYWFAWAGAHPETEVVRSGTQP
;
A
#
# COMPACT_ATOMS: atom_id res chain seq x y z
N MET A 1 22.38 -45.89 53.17
CA MET A 1 21.16 -46.74 53.22
C MET A 1 20.33 -46.38 51.99
N ARG A 2 20.55 -47.06 50.85
CA ARG A 2 19.71 -48.16 50.32
C ARG A 2 18.23 -47.74 50.25
N ALA A 3 17.72 -47.34 49.08
CA ALA A 3 17.24 -48.24 48.00
C ALA A 3 16.05 -49.11 48.44
N ARG A 4 14.84 -48.72 48.01
CA ARG A 4 13.56 -49.45 47.99
C ARG A 4 12.61 -48.53 47.17
N LEU A 5 12.01 -48.88 46.04
CA LEU A 5 11.80 -50.14 45.34
C LEU A 5 11.87 -49.90 43.82
N LEU A 6 12.45 -50.89 43.13
CA LEU A 6 12.38 -51.10 41.69
C LEU A 6 10.98 -51.52 41.22
N LEU A 7 10.73 -51.22 39.95
CA LEU A 7 10.03 -52.03 38.96
C LEU A 7 9.58 -53.42 39.44
N LEU A 8 8.29 -53.74 39.27
CA LEU A 8 7.82 -54.96 38.61
C LEU A 8 6.30 -54.87 38.42
N ALA A 9 5.84 -54.96 37.17
CA ALA A 9 4.56 -55.53 36.69
C ALA A 9 4.02 -54.75 35.47
N LEU A 10 4.68 -54.96 34.33
CA LEU A 10 3.98 -55.02 33.05
C LEU A 10 3.04 -56.26 33.06
N VAL A 11 1.95 -56.15 32.29
CA VAL A 11 1.00 -57.23 31.91
C VAL A 11 -0.06 -57.58 32.95
N THR A 12 -1.24 -56.95 32.85
CA THR A 12 -2.58 -57.58 32.77
C THR A 12 -3.67 -56.53 32.97
N THR A 13 -4.27 -56.05 31.87
CA THR A 13 -5.69 -55.62 31.74
C THR A 13 -5.89 -54.95 30.36
N ALA A 14 -5.51 -55.65 29.30
CA ALA A 14 -6.18 -55.54 28.02
C ALA A 14 -7.43 -56.41 28.12
N SER A 15 -8.60 -55.81 28.41
CA SER A 15 -9.96 -56.35 28.18
C SER A 15 -10.99 -55.48 28.89
N LEU A 16 -11.32 -54.32 28.33
CA LEU A 16 -12.58 -53.59 28.56
C LEU A 16 -12.59 -52.33 27.69
N LEU A 17 -12.71 -52.50 26.36
CA LEU A 17 -13.38 -51.57 25.45
C LEU A 17 -13.42 -52.17 24.03
N ALA A 18 -14.01 -53.37 23.92
CA ALA A 18 -14.32 -54.01 22.64
C ALA A 18 -15.68 -54.71 22.75
N ALA A 19 -16.74 -53.91 22.82
CA ALA A 19 -18.11 -54.35 22.64
C ALA A 19 -19.01 -53.11 22.47
N MET A 20 -18.88 -52.42 21.33
CA MET A 20 -19.96 -51.61 20.75
C MET A 20 -19.63 -51.24 19.29
N THR A 21 -19.54 -52.27 18.46
CA THR A 21 -19.70 -52.15 17.01
C THR A 21 -20.86 -53.05 16.62
N ALA A 22 -22.00 -52.44 16.27
CA ALA A 22 -23.08 -52.93 15.41
C ALA A 22 -24.45 -52.42 15.91
N ALA A 23 -24.78 -51.17 15.60
CA ALA A 23 -26.14 -50.73 15.27
C ALA A 23 -26.08 -49.25 14.86
N CYS A 24 -26.85 -48.90 13.83
CA CYS A 24 -27.14 -47.52 13.38
C CYS A 24 -26.15 -46.87 12.40
N PHE A 25 -25.84 -47.56 11.29
CA PHE A 25 -25.66 -46.87 10.00
C PHE A 25 -26.98 -46.95 9.22
N GLY A 26 -27.72 -45.85 9.22
CA GLY A 26 -29.02 -45.74 8.58
C GLY A 26 -29.63 -44.35 8.77
N GLY A 27 -28.87 -43.31 8.40
CA GLY A 27 -29.36 -41.93 8.36
C GLY A 27 -29.14 -41.38 6.96
N ALA A 28 -30.22 -41.15 6.22
CA ALA A 28 -30.20 -40.54 4.90
C ALA A 28 -29.55 -39.15 4.94
N VAL A 29 -28.67 -38.88 3.97
CA VAL A 29 -28.14 -37.53 3.71
C VAL A 29 -29.33 -36.64 3.29
N PRO A 30 -29.64 -35.54 4.00
CA PRO A 30 -30.68 -34.62 3.55
C PRO A 30 -30.22 -33.98 2.24
N ALA A 31 -31.10 -34.00 1.24
CA ALA A 31 -30.87 -33.35 -0.04
C ALA A 31 -30.57 -31.85 0.16
N PRO A 32 -29.69 -31.26 -0.67
CA PRO A 32 -29.37 -29.84 -0.58
C PRO A 32 -30.65 -29.04 -0.80
N THR A 33 -30.99 -28.20 0.17
CA THR A 33 -32.10 -27.25 0.07
C THR A 33 -31.79 -26.32 -1.10
N PRO A 34 -32.71 -26.11 -2.06
CA PRO A 34 -32.48 -25.16 -3.12
C PRO A 34 -32.26 -23.78 -2.50
N ARG A 35 -31.07 -23.19 -2.71
CA ARG A 35 -30.82 -21.78 -2.43
C ARG A 35 -31.94 -21.01 -3.12
N ARG A 36 -32.77 -20.31 -2.34
CA ARG A 36 -33.57 -19.21 -2.87
C ARG A 36 -32.58 -18.27 -3.54
N THR A 37 -32.59 -18.24 -4.87
CA THR A 37 -32.05 -17.15 -5.66
C THR A 37 -32.67 -15.88 -5.07
N ALA A 38 -31.86 -15.07 -4.40
CA ALA A 38 -32.22 -13.70 -4.11
C ALA A 38 -32.43 -13.04 -5.47
N THR A 39 -33.69 -12.89 -5.85
CA THR A 39 -34.07 -12.03 -6.96
C THR A 39 -33.53 -10.66 -6.59
N ALA A 40 -32.56 -10.17 -7.36
CA ALA A 40 -32.13 -8.79 -7.25
C ALA A 40 -33.37 -7.93 -7.46
N VAL A 41 -33.90 -7.36 -6.38
CA VAL A 41 -34.83 -6.25 -6.48
C VAL A 41 -33.98 -5.14 -7.05
N ALA A 42 -34.10 -4.90 -8.35
CA ALA A 42 -33.64 -3.66 -8.95
C ALA A 42 -34.40 -2.55 -8.22
N THR A 43 -33.78 -1.94 -7.22
CA THR A 43 -34.22 -0.67 -6.69
C THR A 43 -34.05 0.33 -7.82
N ALA A 44 -35.15 0.63 -8.50
CA ALA A 44 -35.24 1.78 -9.36
C ALA A 44 -34.80 2.98 -8.52
N SER A 45 -33.61 3.50 -8.83
CA SER A 45 -33.12 4.76 -8.28
C SER A 45 -34.10 5.85 -8.73
N THR A 46 -35.05 6.18 -7.86
CA THR A 46 -35.86 7.38 -8.03
C THR A 46 -34.92 8.54 -7.83
N ALA A 47 -34.53 9.21 -8.93
CA ALA A 47 -33.72 10.42 -8.88
C ALA A 47 -34.39 11.40 -7.92
N ARG A 48 -33.75 11.57 -6.76
CA ARG A 48 -34.23 12.42 -5.67
C ARG A 48 -34.26 13.86 -6.21
N PRO A 49 -35.34 14.64 -5.97
CA PRO A 49 -35.35 16.05 -6.38
C PRO A 49 -34.14 16.74 -5.76
N VAL A 50 -33.33 17.38 -6.61
CA VAL A 50 -32.13 18.11 -6.18
C VAL A 50 -32.58 19.21 -5.22
N ALA A 51 -32.34 19.01 -3.93
CA ALA A 51 -32.60 20.04 -2.93
C ALA A 51 -31.86 21.32 -3.34
N ALA A 52 -32.49 22.48 -3.14
CA ALA A 52 -31.83 23.76 -3.40
C ALA A 52 -30.55 23.82 -2.56
N ARG A 53 -29.40 24.00 -3.23
CA ARG A 53 -28.10 24.08 -2.56
C ARG A 53 -28.11 25.21 -1.52
N LEU A 54 -27.46 24.98 -0.39
CA LEU A 54 -27.27 26.02 0.60
C LEU A 54 -26.34 27.11 0.05
N PRO A 55 -26.53 28.39 0.44
CA PRO A 55 -25.54 29.41 0.17
C PRO A 55 -24.17 29.02 0.76
N ASP A 56 -23.08 29.35 0.07
CA ASP A 56 -21.71 29.00 0.49
C ASP A 56 -21.39 29.47 1.90
N ALA A 57 -21.78 30.69 2.25
CA ALA A 57 -21.63 31.23 3.61
C ALA A 57 -22.34 30.38 4.68
N ARG A 58 -23.47 29.73 4.34
CA ARG A 58 -24.17 28.83 5.26
C ARG A 58 -23.42 27.51 5.43
N VAL A 59 -22.89 26.96 4.33
CA VAL A 59 -22.05 25.75 4.36
C VAL A 59 -20.81 25.98 5.21
N GLU A 60 -20.09 27.08 4.99
CA GLU A 60 -18.91 27.46 5.78
C GLU A 60 -19.23 27.64 7.26
N ALA A 61 -20.35 28.30 7.58
CA ALA A 61 -20.79 28.49 8.97
C ALA A 61 -21.09 27.15 9.67
N LEU A 62 -21.70 26.19 8.97
CA LEU A 62 -21.95 24.85 9.51
C LEU A 62 -20.63 24.11 9.78
N LEU A 63 -19.72 24.11 8.82
CA LEU A 63 -18.41 23.46 8.93
C LEU A 63 -17.56 24.04 10.06
N ARG A 64 -17.64 25.36 10.28
CA ARG A 64 -16.99 26.06 11.39
C ARG A 64 -17.56 25.67 12.75
N ARG A 65 -18.88 25.60 12.88
CA ARG A 65 -19.54 25.22 14.15
C ARG A 65 -19.34 23.74 14.52
N ALA A 66 -19.17 22.87 13.52
CA ALA A 66 -18.94 21.45 13.74
C ALA A 66 -17.58 21.12 14.38
N VAL A 67 -16.58 22.01 14.26
CA VAL A 67 -15.21 21.79 14.73
C VAL A 67 -14.76 22.99 15.57
N CYS A 68 -14.76 22.83 16.89
CA CYS A 68 -14.47 23.92 17.85
C CYS A 68 -13.03 24.47 17.83
N TRP A 69 -12.08 23.76 17.21
CA TRP A 69 -10.71 24.24 17.00
C TRP A 69 -10.48 24.71 15.56
N LEU A 70 -11.54 24.88 14.76
CA LEU A 70 -11.37 25.26 13.37
C LEU A 70 -10.72 26.63 13.22
N ASP A 71 -10.97 27.58 14.13
CA ASP A 71 -10.36 28.91 14.00
C ASP A 71 -8.92 28.93 14.49
N ASP A 72 -8.63 28.19 15.56
CA ASP A 72 -7.32 28.02 16.17
C ASP A 72 -6.95 26.53 16.28
N PRO A 73 -6.22 25.98 15.30
CA PRO A 73 -5.80 24.58 15.31
C PRO A 73 -4.93 24.19 16.51
N THR A 74 -4.28 25.16 17.17
CA THR A 74 -3.44 24.88 18.34
C THR A 74 -4.27 24.49 19.56
N SER A 75 -5.56 24.85 19.59
CA SER A 75 -6.48 24.49 20.66
C SER A 75 -7.09 23.09 20.51
N ALA A 76 -6.76 22.33 19.45
CA ALA A 76 -7.36 21.03 19.14
C ALA A 76 -7.32 20.05 20.32
N GLY A 77 -6.17 19.96 21.01
CA GLY A 77 -6.01 19.08 22.18
C GLY A 77 -6.74 19.52 23.46
N THR A 78 -7.29 20.74 23.47
CA THR A 78 -8.01 21.30 24.64
C THR A 78 -9.52 21.40 24.42
N CYS A 79 -9.99 21.28 23.17
CA CYS A 79 -11.43 21.22 22.93
C CYS A 79 -11.98 19.82 23.25
N VAL A 80 -13.17 19.77 23.85
CA VAL A 80 -13.90 18.52 24.13
C VAL A 80 -15.11 18.41 23.20
N PRO A 81 -14.97 17.80 22.01
CA PRO A 81 -16.08 17.46 21.14
C PRO A 81 -16.83 16.20 21.64
N PRO A 82 -18.11 16.03 21.25
CA PRO A 82 -18.90 16.99 20.50
C PRO A 82 -19.54 18.03 21.45
N SER A 83 -19.37 19.32 21.14
CA SER A 83 -20.09 20.39 21.84
C SER A 83 -21.57 20.40 21.42
N PRO A 84 -22.49 20.97 22.23
CA PRO A 84 -23.88 21.14 21.81
C PRO A 84 -24.04 21.87 20.47
N ASP A 85 -23.16 22.85 20.20
CA ASP A 85 -23.16 23.58 18.94
C ASP A 85 -22.71 22.69 17.76
N ALA A 86 -21.69 21.85 17.97
CA ALA A 86 -21.25 20.88 16.96
C ALA A 86 -22.35 19.86 16.64
N LEU A 87 -23.04 19.34 17.67
CA LEU A 87 -24.18 18.43 17.47
C LEU A 87 -25.31 19.09 16.68
N ALA A 88 -25.66 20.34 17.00
CA ALA A 88 -26.68 21.09 16.26
C ALA A 88 -26.25 21.35 14.80
N ALA A 89 -24.97 21.65 14.56
CA ALA A 89 -24.45 21.84 13.22
C ALA A 89 -24.49 20.55 12.39
N ILE A 90 -24.02 19.42 12.94
CA ILE A 90 -24.08 18.09 12.29
C ILE A 90 -25.52 17.73 11.92
N ASP A 91 -26.44 17.94 12.85
CA ASP A 91 -27.85 17.64 12.68
C ASP A 91 -28.49 18.47 11.55
N GLU A 92 -28.15 19.77 11.47
CA GLU A 92 -28.54 20.66 10.38
C GLU A 92 -27.92 20.26 9.03
N MET A 93 -26.63 19.91 9.00
CA MET A 93 -25.96 19.39 7.80
C MET A 93 -26.74 18.19 7.23
N GLY A 94 -27.15 17.25 8.08
CA GLY A 94 -27.91 16.08 7.68
C GLY A 94 -29.32 16.37 7.13
N ARG A 95 -29.94 17.50 7.52
CA ARG A 95 -31.27 17.91 7.01
C ARG A 95 -31.21 18.80 5.77
N SER A 96 -30.03 19.34 5.46
CA SER A 96 -29.85 20.31 4.38
C SER A 96 -30.17 19.77 2.98
N GLY A 97 -29.94 18.48 2.75
CA GLY A 97 -29.97 17.90 1.41
C GLY A 97 -28.79 18.31 0.52
N ASP A 98 -27.79 19.04 1.03
CA ASP A 98 -26.65 19.53 0.24
C ASP A 98 -25.54 18.46 0.16
N PRO A 99 -25.28 17.86 -1.01
CA PRO A 99 -24.33 16.77 -1.15
C PRO A 99 -22.88 17.17 -0.84
N ARG A 100 -22.55 18.47 -0.88
CA ARG A 100 -21.20 18.97 -0.55
C ARG A 100 -20.80 18.65 0.89
N LEU A 101 -21.77 18.44 1.79
CA LEU A 101 -21.51 18.16 3.21
C LEU A 101 -21.21 16.68 3.50
N VAL A 102 -21.38 15.79 2.52
CA VAL A 102 -21.15 14.34 2.69
C VAL A 102 -19.70 14.02 3.04
N ALA A 103 -18.74 14.46 2.22
CA ALA A 103 -17.32 14.17 2.46
C ALA A 103 -16.78 14.73 3.79
N PRO A 104 -17.11 15.98 4.20
CA PRO A 104 -16.83 16.46 5.54
C PRO A 104 -17.38 15.58 6.67
N LEU A 105 -18.64 15.15 6.60
CA LEU A 105 -19.25 14.30 7.63
C LEU A 105 -18.53 12.93 7.73
N ILE A 106 -18.12 12.36 6.59
CA ILE A 106 -17.34 11.10 6.57
C ILE A 106 -15.91 11.33 7.07
N ASP A 107 -15.30 12.50 6.86
CA ASP A 107 -14.01 12.84 7.45
C ASP A 107 -14.07 12.92 8.98
N MET A 108 -15.16 13.45 9.53
CA MET A 108 -15.38 13.49 10.98
C MET A 108 -15.51 12.08 11.56
N LEU A 109 -16.16 11.15 10.85
CA LEU A 109 -16.27 9.75 11.28
C LEU A 109 -14.91 9.03 11.44
N ASN A 110 -13.85 9.52 10.79
CA ASN A 110 -12.51 8.94 10.94
C ASN A 110 -11.85 9.31 12.29
N LEU A 111 -12.40 10.27 13.03
CA LEU A 111 -11.93 10.63 14.37
C LEU A 111 -12.86 10.05 15.42
N ASP A 112 -12.32 9.31 16.38
CA ASP A 112 -13.09 8.71 17.47
C ASP A 112 -13.37 9.72 18.60
N LEU A 113 -14.32 10.62 18.34
CA LEU A 113 -14.66 11.74 19.22
C LEU A 113 -16.09 11.66 19.75
N SER A 114 -16.62 10.45 19.97
CA SER A 114 -17.97 10.20 20.52
C SER A 114 -19.15 10.82 19.73
N TRP A 115 -18.91 11.29 18.51
CA TRP A 115 -19.93 11.88 17.62
C TRP A 115 -20.49 10.93 16.56
N ARG A 116 -20.14 9.64 16.63
CA ARG A 116 -20.50 8.64 15.61
C ARG A 116 -22.01 8.56 15.37
N GLY A 117 -22.80 8.40 16.43
CA GLY A 117 -24.27 8.29 16.30
C GLY A 117 -24.91 9.50 15.58
N PRO A 118 -24.64 10.73 16.02
CA PRO A 118 -25.07 11.95 15.31
C PRO A 118 -24.62 12.03 13.85
N LEU A 119 -23.36 11.69 13.55
CA LEU A 119 -22.82 11.70 12.19
C LEU A 119 -23.49 10.66 11.29
N ASP A 120 -23.65 9.42 11.76
CA ASP A 120 -24.34 8.36 11.03
C ASP A 120 -25.79 8.77 10.73
N ALA A 121 -26.50 9.32 11.72
CA ALA A 121 -27.87 9.80 11.52
C ALA A 121 -27.95 10.97 10.51
N ALA A 122 -26.96 11.87 10.51
CA ALA A 122 -26.88 12.95 9.54
C ALA A 122 -26.61 12.43 8.12
N LEU A 123 -25.67 11.50 7.97
CA LEU A 123 -25.33 10.89 6.69
C LEU A 123 -26.52 10.10 6.13
N VAL A 124 -27.20 9.27 6.92
CA VAL A 124 -28.39 8.53 6.47
C VAL A 124 -29.47 9.48 5.93
N ARG A 125 -29.73 10.62 6.60
CA ARG A 125 -30.72 11.60 6.11
C ARG A 125 -30.27 12.29 4.83
N LEU A 126 -28.99 12.64 4.76
CA LEU A 126 -28.41 13.38 3.66
C LEU A 126 -28.36 12.53 2.39
N THR A 127 -27.83 11.31 2.50
CA THR A 127 -27.59 10.41 1.35
C THR A 127 -28.79 9.50 1.06
N GLY A 128 -29.57 9.12 2.09
CA GLY A 128 -30.57 8.04 1.99
C GLY A 128 -29.96 6.64 2.12
N GLU A 129 -28.66 6.55 2.32
CA GLU A 129 -27.90 5.30 2.37
C GLU A 129 -27.65 4.86 3.81
N GLN A 130 -27.21 3.63 4.00
CA GLN A 130 -26.85 3.09 5.31
C GLN A 130 -25.47 2.46 5.25
N SER A 131 -24.71 2.63 6.33
CA SER A 131 -23.43 1.96 6.52
C SER A 131 -23.27 1.52 7.96
N THR A 132 -22.43 0.51 8.17
CA THR A 132 -22.18 -0.05 9.51
C THR A 132 -21.06 0.68 10.24
N ASP A 133 -20.17 1.39 9.54
CA ASP A 133 -19.00 2.07 10.11
C ASP A 133 -18.43 3.15 9.18
N ALA A 134 -17.39 3.86 9.65
CA ALA A 134 -16.69 4.90 8.89
C ALA A 134 -16.07 4.36 7.58
N ARG A 135 -15.61 3.10 7.59
CA ARG A 135 -15.02 2.44 6.42
C ARG A 135 -16.06 2.27 5.33
N GLY A 136 -17.23 1.72 5.64
CA GLY A 136 -18.29 1.49 4.66
C GLY A 136 -18.83 2.80 4.08
N TRP A 137 -18.92 3.87 4.87
CA TRP A 137 -19.26 5.20 4.35
C TRP A 137 -18.23 5.71 3.34
N ARG A 138 -16.94 5.52 3.62
CA ARG A 138 -15.86 5.90 2.70
C ARG A 138 -15.86 5.05 1.44
N GLU A 139 -16.01 3.74 1.54
CA GLU A 139 -16.10 2.83 0.39
C GLU A 139 -17.32 3.19 -0.49
N TRP A 140 -18.45 3.51 0.13
CA TRP A 140 -19.62 4.03 -0.59
C TRP A 140 -19.28 5.33 -1.32
N LEU A 141 -18.67 6.32 -0.66
CA LEU A 141 -18.27 7.60 -1.27
C LEU A 141 -17.35 7.38 -2.48
N LEU A 142 -16.35 6.51 -2.35
CA LEU A 142 -15.43 6.16 -3.44
C LEU A 142 -16.15 5.48 -4.61
N GLY A 143 -17.17 4.66 -4.34
CA GLY A 143 -17.98 3.99 -5.35
C GLY A 143 -18.89 4.91 -6.18
N GLN A 144 -19.15 6.14 -5.72
CA GLN A 144 -19.98 7.12 -6.44
C GLN A 144 -19.22 7.85 -7.57
N GLY A 145 -17.90 7.65 -7.67
CA GLY A 145 -17.05 8.34 -8.65
C GLY A 145 -17.13 9.86 -8.53
N GLN A 146 -17.11 10.57 -9.66
CA GLN A 146 -17.16 12.04 -9.66
C GLN A 146 -18.53 12.63 -9.31
N ALA A 147 -19.60 11.81 -9.23
CA ALA A 147 -20.96 12.31 -8.99
C ALA A 147 -21.15 12.97 -7.61
N ASN A 148 -20.28 12.64 -6.63
CA ASN A 148 -20.24 13.25 -5.30
C ASN A 148 -18.92 13.99 -5.02
N ALA A 149 -18.15 14.31 -6.06
CA ALA A 149 -16.82 14.92 -5.92
C ALA A 149 -16.82 16.44 -5.71
N GLU A 150 -17.99 17.09 -5.66
CA GLU A 150 -18.06 18.52 -5.34
C GLU A 150 -18.08 18.69 -3.82
N GLY A 151 -16.95 19.10 -3.26
CA GLY A 151 -16.83 19.45 -1.85
C GLY A 151 -17.21 20.92 -1.60
N PRO A 152 -17.29 21.32 -0.31
CA PRO A 152 -17.68 22.66 0.05
C PRO A 152 -16.57 23.67 -0.27
N PRO A 153 -16.90 24.98 -0.40
CA PRO A 153 -15.90 26.04 -0.40
C PRO A 153 -14.95 25.91 0.79
N GLY A 154 -13.65 26.06 0.55
CA GLY A 154 -12.63 25.97 1.61
C GLY A 154 -12.39 24.57 2.18
N TYR A 155 -12.91 23.50 1.56
CA TYR A 155 -12.81 22.12 2.08
C TYR A 155 -11.40 21.67 2.44
N ALA A 156 -10.41 21.98 1.60
CA ALA A 156 -9.02 21.58 1.83
C ALA A 156 -8.47 22.13 3.14
N ARG A 157 -8.70 23.43 3.39
CA ARG A 157 -8.35 24.10 4.64
C ARG A 157 -9.14 23.52 5.81
N TRP A 158 -10.45 23.33 5.64
CA TRP A 158 -11.28 22.74 6.69
C TRP A 158 -10.78 21.35 7.11
N LYS A 159 -10.48 20.48 6.15
CA LYS A 159 -9.97 19.12 6.39
C LYS A 159 -8.59 19.14 7.05
N ALA A 160 -7.69 20.02 6.58
CA ALA A 160 -6.38 20.19 7.21
C ALA A 160 -6.49 20.58 8.69
N ARG A 161 -7.43 21.46 9.02
CA ARG A 161 -7.68 21.90 10.41
C ARG A 161 -8.40 20.85 11.24
N LEU A 162 -9.34 20.09 10.67
CA LEU A 162 -9.92 18.92 11.33
C LEU A 162 -8.81 17.96 11.77
N LEU A 163 -7.84 17.68 10.90
CA LEU A 163 -6.72 16.79 11.17
C LEU A 163 -5.61 17.40 12.04
N ALA A 164 -5.73 18.66 12.47
CA ALA A 164 -4.76 19.25 13.38
C ALA A 164 -4.70 18.52 14.74
N LEU A 165 -5.79 17.85 15.15
CA LEU A 165 -5.82 16.99 16.34
C LEU A 165 -4.86 15.78 16.24
N THR A 166 -4.47 15.39 15.02
CA THR A 166 -3.65 14.20 14.75
C THR A 166 -2.19 14.55 14.50
N ALA A 167 -1.83 15.83 14.58
CA ALA A 167 -0.47 16.33 14.45
C ALA A 167 0.00 16.97 15.78
N THR A 168 1.31 17.06 15.98
CA THR A 168 1.90 17.82 17.11
C THR A 168 2.44 19.16 16.62
N PRO A 169 2.73 20.13 17.50
CA PRO A 169 3.37 21.38 17.10
C PRO A 169 4.72 21.21 16.38
N GLU A 170 5.41 20.09 16.62
CA GLU A 170 6.68 19.73 15.99
C GLU A 170 6.50 19.10 14.60
N THR A 171 5.30 18.61 14.27
CA THR A 171 4.99 18.05 12.96
C THR A 171 5.12 19.12 11.87
N LYS A 172 6.08 18.95 10.96
CA LYS A 172 6.25 19.81 9.79
C LYS A 172 6.51 18.98 8.53
N PRO A 173 5.91 19.35 7.39
CA PRO A 173 4.99 20.47 7.20
C PRO A 173 3.57 20.15 7.71
N THR A 174 2.81 21.20 8.07
CA THR A 174 1.41 21.04 8.51
C THR A 174 0.53 20.52 7.37
N TYR A 175 -0.60 19.87 7.67
CA TYR A 175 -1.58 19.50 6.64
C TYR A 175 -2.11 20.69 5.84
N GLU A 176 -2.18 21.90 6.41
CA GLU A 176 -2.59 23.10 5.63
C GLU A 176 -1.61 23.41 4.49
N ALA A 177 -0.32 23.20 4.73
CA ALA A 177 0.72 23.36 3.69
C ALA A 177 0.63 22.23 2.64
N LEU A 178 0.29 21.01 3.07
CA LEU A 178 0.19 19.83 2.20
C LEU A 178 -1.10 19.79 1.36
N PHE A 179 -2.21 20.30 1.91
CA PHE A 179 -3.54 20.29 1.27
C PHE A 179 -3.85 21.61 0.58
N GLY A 180 -2.88 22.50 0.36
CA GLY A 180 -3.11 23.78 -0.32
C GLY A 180 -3.81 23.66 -1.68
N ALA A 181 -3.96 24.77 -2.41
CA ALA A 181 -4.76 24.91 -3.64
C ALA A 181 -4.45 23.95 -4.82
N THR A 182 -3.62 22.94 -4.60
CA THR A 182 -3.10 21.97 -5.54
C THR A 182 -3.84 20.64 -5.57
N LEU A 183 -4.60 20.28 -4.54
CA LEU A 183 -5.39 19.04 -4.54
C LEU A 183 -6.80 19.29 -5.06
N ASP A 184 -7.24 18.48 -6.02
CA ASP A 184 -8.63 18.49 -6.44
C ASP A 184 -9.53 17.87 -5.36
N THR A 185 -10.82 18.22 -5.41
CA THR A 185 -11.76 17.85 -4.37
C THR A 185 -12.03 16.35 -4.28
N SER A 186 -11.93 15.61 -5.39
CA SER A 186 -12.10 14.16 -5.38
C SER A 186 -10.93 13.48 -4.65
N THR A 187 -9.70 13.94 -4.89
CA THR A 187 -8.51 13.50 -4.16
C THR A 187 -8.64 13.82 -2.68
N LEU A 188 -9.06 15.05 -2.34
CA LEU A 188 -9.29 15.45 -0.94
C LEU A 188 -10.35 14.58 -0.26
N ALA A 189 -11.45 14.26 -0.94
CA ALA A 189 -12.52 13.43 -0.39
C ALA A 189 -12.08 11.96 -0.22
N ALA A 190 -11.22 11.45 -1.10
CA ALA A 190 -10.67 10.09 -0.99
C ALA A 190 -9.56 9.95 0.07
N LEU A 191 -8.88 11.05 0.40
CA LEU A 191 -7.81 11.10 1.39
C LEU A 191 -8.31 10.68 2.79
N HIS A 192 -7.59 9.78 3.44
CA HIS A 192 -7.98 9.20 4.72
C HIS A 192 -6.82 9.27 5.73
N TRP A 193 -7.12 9.63 6.98
CA TRP A 193 -6.15 9.53 8.08
C TRP A 193 -6.10 8.10 8.60
N THR A 194 -4.90 7.54 8.72
CA THR A 194 -4.69 6.12 9.00
C THR A 194 -4.72 5.77 10.49
N GLY A 195 -4.96 6.75 11.37
CA GLY A 195 -4.81 6.59 12.81
C GLY A 195 -3.38 6.80 13.32
N VAL A 196 -2.43 7.04 12.42
CA VAL A 196 -1.01 7.27 12.75
C VAL A 196 -0.70 8.75 12.61
N GLN A 197 -0.03 9.34 13.60
CA GLN A 197 0.39 10.75 13.49
C GLN A 197 1.52 10.87 12.44
N PRO A 198 1.63 12.01 11.75
CA PRO A 198 2.77 12.25 10.86
C PRO A 198 4.11 12.03 11.60
N ASP A 199 5.04 11.35 10.94
CA ASP A 199 6.36 10.96 11.47
C ASP A 199 6.38 10.16 12.79
N ALA A 200 5.25 9.64 13.26
CA ALA A 200 5.23 8.75 14.44
C ALA A 200 6.05 7.47 14.23
N ASN A 201 6.18 7.04 12.98
CA ASN A 201 6.99 5.90 12.56
C ASN A 201 8.50 6.21 12.54
N ARG A 202 8.90 7.47 12.75
CA ARG A 202 10.29 7.95 12.81
C ARG A 202 11.05 7.58 11.53
N PRO A 203 10.75 8.21 10.38
CA PRO A 203 11.50 8.01 9.13
C PRO A 203 13.01 8.06 9.37
N LEU A 204 13.74 7.23 8.64
CA LEU A 204 15.20 7.17 8.77
C LEU A 204 15.83 8.15 7.79
N HIS A 205 16.82 8.91 8.25
CA HIS A 205 17.57 9.86 7.45
C HIS A 205 19.06 9.55 7.58
N ASP A 206 19.68 9.20 6.45
CA ASP A 206 21.07 8.73 6.32
C ASP A 206 21.46 7.73 7.42
N PRO A 207 20.68 6.63 7.60
CA PRO A 207 20.94 5.69 8.68
C PRO A 207 22.27 4.97 8.51
N ALA A 208 22.82 4.49 9.62
CA ALA A 208 24.02 3.67 9.61
C ALA A 208 23.80 2.38 8.80
N ASN A 209 24.85 1.94 8.13
CA ASN A 209 24.89 0.71 7.35
C ASN A 209 26.09 -0.11 7.77
N VAL A 210 25.93 -1.43 7.83
CA VAL A 210 27.00 -2.37 8.17
C VAL A 210 27.35 -3.25 6.99
N ASN A 211 28.60 -3.68 6.89
CA ASN A 211 28.99 -4.67 5.91
C ASN A 211 28.31 -6.02 6.21
N ALA A 212 27.86 -6.72 5.17
CA ALA A 212 27.19 -8.02 5.31
C ALA A 212 27.98 -9.03 6.15
N ARG A 213 29.32 -9.04 6.08
CA ARG A 213 30.17 -9.97 6.85
C ARG A 213 30.29 -9.61 8.33
N ALA A 214 30.08 -8.35 8.69
CA ALA A 214 30.12 -7.87 10.08
C ALA A 214 28.76 -7.99 10.77
N GLN A 215 27.70 -8.06 9.97
CA GLN A 215 26.33 -8.14 10.44
C GLN A 215 26.05 -9.45 11.19
N ARG A 216 25.32 -9.40 12.32
CA ARG A 216 24.95 -10.58 13.14
C ARG A 216 23.47 -10.67 13.52
N TYR A 217 22.66 -9.64 13.25
CA TYR A 217 21.28 -9.59 13.73
C TYR A 217 20.29 -10.30 12.79
N LEU A 218 20.63 -10.59 11.52
CA LEU A 218 19.70 -11.02 10.47
C LEU A 218 19.85 -12.53 10.23
N PRO A 219 18.80 -13.31 10.50
CA PRO A 219 18.68 -14.67 10.00
C PRO A 219 18.79 -14.74 8.47
N PRO A 220 19.30 -15.86 7.92
CA PRO A 220 19.37 -16.10 6.47
C PRO A 220 18.01 -15.97 5.75
N THR A 221 16.94 -16.37 6.42
CA THR A 221 15.58 -16.40 5.86
C THR A 221 14.84 -15.07 5.90
N ASP A 222 15.42 -14.04 6.54
CA ASP A 222 14.75 -12.76 6.66
C ASP A 222 14.63 -12.10 5.29
N LEU A 223 13.45 -11.51 5.03
CA LEU A 223 13.21 -10.76 3.81
C LEU A 223 13.95 -9.42 3.83
N VAL A 224 14.60 -9.13 2.71
CA VAL A 224 15.28 -7.87 2.45
C VAL A 224 14.80 -7.28 1.12
N TYR A 225 14.76 -5.96 1.07
CA TYR A 225 14.62 -5.20 -0.17
C TYR A 225 16.02 -4.78 -0.62
N GLY A 226 16.48 -5.31 -1.74
CA GLY A 226 17.80 -5.06 -2.28
C GLY A 226 17.78 -3.99 -3.37
N VAL A 227 18.68 -3.03 -3.28
CA VAL A 227 18.89 -1.97 -4.29
C VAL A 227 20.34 -1.98 -4.73
N VAL A 228 20.57 -1.85 -6.04
CA VAL A 228 21.90 -1.75 -6.65
C VAL A 228 21.99 -0.46 -7.45
N ILE A 229 23.04 0.32 -7.23
CA ILE A 229 23.38 1.52 -8.02
C ILE A 229 24.88 1.50 -8.29
N GLY A 230 25.24 1.45 -9.58
CA GLY A 230 26.63 1.31 -10.00
C GLY A 230 27.25 0.04 -9.40
N SER A 231 28.35 0.19 -8.65
CA SER A 231 29.05 -0.91 -8.00
C SER A 231 28.59 -1.21 -6.58
N GLU A 232 27.68 -0.40 -6.00
CA GLU A 232 27.23 -0.58 -4.62
C GLU A 232 25.87 -1.28 -4.55
N ALA A 233 25.78 -2.24 -3.64
CA ALA A 233 24.57 -2.96 -3.30
C ALA A 233 24.22 -2.73 -1.82
N ARG A 234 22.94 -2.51 -1.53
CA ARG A 234 22.42 -2.34 -0.17
C ARG A 234 21.12 -3.10 0.03
N ALA A 235 21.04 -3.81 1.16
CA ALA A 235 19.82 -4.44 1.63
C ALA A 235 19.13 -3.60 2.71
N TYR A 236 17.80 -3.54 2.64
CA TYR A 236 16.93 -2.93 3.64
C TYR A 236 16.05 -4.03 4.24
N PRO A 237 16.30 -4.48 5.49
CA PRO A 237 15.52 -5.56 6.08
C PRO A 237 14.06 -5.16 6.28
N GLN A 238 13.13 -5.99 5.81
CA GLN A 238 11.69 -5.70 5.90
C GLN A 238 11.27 -5.46 7.35
N ARG A 239 11.74 -6.30 8.28
CA ARG A 239 11.41 -6.18 9.71
C ARG A 239 11.85 -4.86 10.34
N ILE A 240 12.79 -4.12 9.74
CA ILE A 240 13.18 -2.78 10.18
C ILE A 240 12.35 -1.74 9.45
N ILE A 241 12.41 -1.70 8.11
CA ILE A 241 11.80 -0.60 7.36
C ILE A 241 10.27 -0.59 7.44
N ALA A 242 9.62 -1.73 7.71
CA ALA A 242 8.18 -1.80 7.92
C ALA A 242 7.71 -0.98 9.14
N TRP A 243 8.56 -0.79 10.15
CA TRP A 243 8.26 0.12 11.27
C TRP A 243 8.43 1.59 10.92
N HIS A 244 9.35 1.90 10.00
CA HIS A 244 9.75 3.28 9.71
C HIS A 244 9.01 3.89 8.52
N GLY A 245 8.56 3.06 7.57
CA GLY A 245 7.84 3.45 6.37
C GLY A 245 8.71 4.17 5.32
N VAL A 246 9.69 4.97 5.74
CA VAL A 246 10.57 5.75 4.86
C VAL A 246 12.01 5.66 5.32
N VAL A 247 12.92 5.47 4.36
CA VAL A 247 14.37 5.55 4.54
C VAL A 247 14.94 6.48 3.47
N ASN A 248 15.37 7.67 3.87
CA ASN A 248 16.17 8.57 3.04
C ASN A 248 17.63 8.16 3.17
N ASP A 249 18.24 7.66 2.10
CA ASP A 249 19.60 7.15 2.09
C ASP A 249 20.42 7.73 0.92
N THR A 250 21.72 7.45 0.92
CA THR A 250 22.66 7.72 -0.16
C THR A 250 23.42 6.43 -0.51
N LEU A 251 23.33 6.00 -1.77
CA LEU A 251 23.98 4.80 -2.28
C LEU A 251 24.77 5.13 -3.55
N ASN A 252 26.06 4.79 -3.58
CA ASN A 252 26.97 5.14 -4.67
C ASN A 252 26.95 6.64 -5.04
N GLY A 253 26.73 7.52 -4.07
CA GLY A 253 26.59 8.97 -4.27
C GLY A 253 25.22 9.45 -4.79
N HIS A 254 24.28 8.53 -5.06
CA HIS A 254 22.90 8.87 -5.44
C HIS A 254 22.02 8.96 -4.20
N ALA A 255 21.28 10.06 -4.08
CA ALA A 255 20.28 10.23 -3.04
C ALA A 255 19.02 9.43 -3.40
N ILE A 256 18.61 8.50 -2.53
CA ILE A 256 17.48 7.59 -2.76
C ILE A 256 16.52 7.58 -1.58
N VAL A 257 15.27 7.25 -1.85
CA VAL A 257 14.25 6.96 -0.83
C VAL A 257 13.77 5.54 -1.01
N VAL A 258 13.75 4.77 0.07
CA VAL A 258 13.08 3.47 0.13
C VAL A 258 11.80 3.66 0.93
N VAL A 259 10.66 3.36 0.32
CA VAL A 259 9.34 3.51 0.93
C VAL A 259 8.75 2.13 1.12
N HIS A 260 8.45 1.77 2.37
CA HIS A 260 7.68 0.59 2.70
C HIS A 260 6.22 0.97 2.92
N CYS A 261 5.37 0.72 1.93
CA CYS A 261 3.92 0.85 2.08
C CYS A 261 3.40 -0.44 2.73
N LEU A 262 3.27 -0.42 4.06
CA LEU A 262 2.77 -1.58 4.82
C LEU A 262 1.44 -2.12 4.27
N PRO A 263 0.40 -1.29 4.04
CA PRO A 263 -0.85 -1.78 3.47
C PRO A 263 -0.70 -2.35 2.05
N CYS A 264 0.28 -1.89 1.28
CA CYS A 264 0.47 -2.31 -0.11
C CYS A 264 1.21 -3.65 -0.24
N GLY A 265 1.76 -4.19 0.86
CA GLY A 265 2.44 -5.49 0.87
C GLY A 265 3.87 -5.48 0.31
N GLY A 266 4.54 -4.33 0.23
CA GLY A 266 5.88 -4.24 -0.35
C GLY A 266 6.60 -2.92 -0.15
N ALA A 267 7.80 -2.85 -0.71
CA ALA A 267 8.61 -1.64 -0.73
C ALA A 267 9.00 -1.27 -2.16
N VAL A 268 9.17 0.04 -2.36
CA VAL A 268 9.61 0.64 -3.62
C VAL A 268 10.77 1.59 -3.33
N ALA A 269 11.62 1.83 -4.33
CA ALA A 269 12.73 2.76 -4.22
C ALA A 269 12.67 3.79 -5.33
N PHE A 270 13.06 5.02 -5.02
CA PHE A 270 13.14 6.11 -5.98
C PHE A 270 14.40 6.94 -5.77
N GLU A 271 14.86 7.62 -6.82
CA GLU A 271 15.80 8.72 -6.65
C GLU A 271 15.10 9.93 -5.99
N ARG A 272 15.80 10.58 -5.06
CA ARG A 272 15.35 11.82 -4.38
C ARG A 272 15.81 13.09 -5.11
N GLY A 273 16.66 12.95 -6.13
CA GLY A 273 16.99 14.01 -7.07
C GLY A 273 15.85 14.20 -8.08
N GLN A 274 15.65 15.42 -8.59
CA GLN A 274 14.64 15.63 -9.63
C GLN A 274 15.13 15.14 -11.00
N SER A 275 14.26 14.46 -11.74
CA SER A 275 14.18 14.67 -13.19
C SER A 275 13.40 15.96 -13.45
N GLY A 276 14.05 17.01 -13.96
CA GLY A 276 13.36 18.14 -14.60
C GLY A 276 13.08 19.41 -13.76
N GLY A 277 13.74 19.62 -12.61
CA GLY A 277 13.68 20.92 -11.92
C GLY A 277 14.63 21.04 -10.74
N SER A 278 15.05 22.26 -10.45
CA SER A 278 15.93 22.54 -9.31
C SER A 278 15.11 22.49 -8.02
N THR A 279 15.55 21.79 -6.97
CA THR A 279 15.20 22.25 -5.63
C THR A 279 15.74 23.67 -5.49
N ALA A 280 15.11 24.54 -4.70
CA ALA A 280 15.56 25.93 -4.55
C ALA A 280 17.03 26.11 -4.09
N ALA A 281 17.76 25.01 -3.81
CA ALA A 281 19.16 25.01 -3.37
C ALA A 281 20.02 23.81 -3.85
N GLY A 282 19.59 22.99 -4.83
CA GLY A 282 20.38 21.83 -5.30
C GLY A 282 20.54 20.68 -4.29
N LYS A 283 19.76 20.67 -3.20
CA LYS A 283 19.72 19.57 -2.22
C LYS A 283 18.71 18.49 -2.65
N PRO A 284 18.97 17.20 -2.40
CA PRO A 284 17.97 16.15 -2.57
C PRO A 284 16.72 16.41 -1.72
N ARG A 285 15.57 15.90 -2.17
CA ARG A 285 14.34 15.89 -1.36
C ARG A 285 14.53 15.06 -0.12
N ASP A 286 13.88 15.42 0.97
CA ASP A 286 13.88 14.65 2.20
C ASP A 286 12.44 14.32 2.58
N PHE A 287 12.16 13.03 2.76
CA PHE A 287 10.80 12.52 2.88
C PHE A 287 10.43 12.12 4.31
N GLY A 288 9.22 12.49 4.72
CA GLY A 288 8.58 12.03 5.95
C GLY A 288 7.33 11.19 5.66
N THR A 289 6.72 10.68 6.73
CA THR A 289 5.47 9.90 6.67
C THR A 289 4.28 10.75 7.09
N THR A 290 3.20 10.74 6.30
CA THR A 290 2.09 11.66 6.51
C THR A 290 1.05 11.20 7.53
N GLY A 291 0.97 9.90 7.85
CA GLY A 291 -0.21 9.35 8.53
C GLY A 291 -1.48 9.36 7.68
N LEU A 292 -1.37 9.59 6.37
CA LEU A 292 -2.48 9.61 5.41
C LEU A 292 -2.35 8.47 4.41
N ALA A 293 -3.50 8.04 3.89
CA ALA A 293 -3.60 7.12 2.78
C ALA A 293 -4.55 7.63 1.71
N LEU A 294 -4.26 7.29 0.46
CA LEU A 294 -5.15 7.46 -0.69
C LEU A 294 -5.40 6.08 -1.31
N HIS A 295 -6.65 5.62 -1.33
CA HIS A 295 -7.01 4.25 -1.73
C HIS A 295 -6.15 3.18 -1.04
N SER A 296 -6.00 3.31 0.28
CA SER A 296 -5.15 2.48 1.13
C SER A 296 -3.65 2.45 0.79
N ARG A 297 -3.16 3.31 -0.12
CA ARG A 297 -1.73 3.53 -0.33
C ARG A 297 -1.21 4.63 0.57
N SER A 298 -0.13 4.36 1.30
CA SER A 298 0.48 5.32 2.21
C SER A 298 1.05 6.52 1.46
N LEU A 299 0.78 7.72 1.96
CA LEU A 299 1.36 8.95 1.43
C LEU A 299 2.60 9.36 2.22
N ILE A 300 3.57 9.90 1.50
CA ILE A 300 4.76 10.53 2.04
C ILE A 300 4.73 12.02 1.69
N PHE A 301 5.48 12.83 2.41
CA PHE A 301 5.66 14.24 2.06
C PHE A 301 7.13 14.57 1.90
N ASP A 302 7.48 15.55 1.07
CA ASP A 302 8.82 16.12 1.08
C ASP A 302 8.86 17.42 1.90
N THR A 303 9.85 17.53 2.80
CA THR A 303 10.01 18.66 3.72
C THR A 303 10.47 19.94 3.04
N VAL A 304 11.02 19.84 1.83
CA VAL A 304 11.64 20.96 1.10
C VAL A 304 10.59 21.80 0.38
N GLU A 305 9.66 21.16 -0.33
CA GLU A 305 8.59 21.81 -1.10
C GLU A 305 7.21 21.64 -0.46
N SER A 306 7.11 20.93 0.67
CA SER A 306 5.84 20.69 1.38
C SER A 306 4.77 20.10 0.47
N ARG A 307 5.11 19.02 -0.23
CA ARG A 307 4.25 18.36 -1.21
C ARG A 307 3.93 16.94 -0.80
N LEU A 308 2.71 16.49 -1.10
CA LEU A 308 2.28 15.10 -0.93
C LEU A 308 2.64 14.25 -2.15
N TRP A 309 3.12 13.05 -1.87
CA TRP A 309 3.48 12.03 -2.83
C TRP A 309 2.80 10.72 -2.49
N ASP A 310 2.30 10.03 -3.50
CA ASP A 310 1.92 8.63 -3.37
C ASP A 310 3.21 7.82 -3.19
N GLY A 311 3.40 7.25 -1.99
CA GLY A 311 4.62 6.54 -1.63
C GLY A 311 4.81 5.22 -2.37
N PHE A 312 3.75 4.70 -3.01
CA PHE A 312 3.82 3.50 -3.83
C PHE A 312 4.19 3.84 -5.28
N SER A 313 3.51 4.81 -5.92
CA SER A 313 3.78 5.14 -7.34
C SER A 313 4.90 6.17 -7.55
N GLY A 314 5.28 6.92 -6.52
CA GLY A 314 6.26 8.00 -6.62
C GLY A 314 5.72 9.25 -7.34
N VAL A 315 4.39 9.36 -7.50
CA VAL A 315 3.73 10.50 -8.18
C VAL A 315 3.21 11.49 -7.14
N ALA A 316 3.47 12.79 -7.37
CA ALA A 316 2.95 13.86 -6.53
C ALA A 316 1.43 14.04 -6.72
N LEU A 317 0.69 14.23 -5.62
CA LEU A 317 -0.76 14.44 -5.68
C LEU A 317 -1.17 15.89 -6.00
N GLY A 318 -0.22 16.83 -5.93
CA GLY A 318 -0.41 18.25 -6.25
C GLY A 318 0.95 18.96 -6.43
N GLY A 319 0.93 20.26 -6.72
CA GLY A 319 2.12 21.12 -6.82
C GLY A 319 1.86 22.33 -7.74
N PRO A 320 2.76 23.33 -7.77
CA PRO A 320 2.69 24.41 -8.75
C PRO A 320 2.69 23.84 -10.17
N GLY A 321 1.60 24.04 -10.89
CA GLY A 321 1.41 23.57 -12.26
C GLY A 321 0.07 24.08 -12.80
N SER A 322 -0.01 24.28 -14.12
CA SER A 322 -1.29 24.60 -14.74
C SER A 322 -2.20 23.37 -14.68
N PRO A 323 -3.52 23.54 -14.45
CA PRO A 323 -4.47 22.43 -14.54
C PRO A 323 -4.25 21.62 -15.84
N GLY A 324 -4.15 20.29 -15.71
CA GLY A 324 -3.87 19.40 -16.84
C GLY A 324 -2.39 19.16 -17.16
N SER A 325 -1.45 19.81 -16.45
CA SER A 325 -0.01 19.47 -16.58
C SER A 325 0.28 18.09 -15.95
N PRO A 326 1.24 17.32 -16.49
CA PRO A 326 1.69 16.09 -15.84
C PRO A 326 2.13 16.36 -14.40
N ARG A 327 1.72 15.47 -13.49
CA ARG A 327 2.16 15.51 -12.09
C ARG A 327 3.66 15.23 -12.03
N ALA A 328 4.35 15.86 -11.08
CA ALA A 328 5.74 15.52 -10.80
C ALA A 328 5.84 14.05 -10.38
N ALA A 329 6.87 13.35 -10.84
CA ALA A 329 7.13 11.95 -10.53
C ALA A 329 8.60 11.75 -10.17
N LEU A 330 8.86 10.82 -9.25
CA LEU A 330 10.22 10.39 -8.91
C LEU A 330 10.70 9.32 -9.90
N THR A 331 12.00 9.25 -10.13
CA THR A 331 12.60 8.18 -10.95
C THR A 331 12.60 6.88 -10.15
N PRO A 332 11.88 5.83 -10.57
CA PRO A 332 11.86 4.55 -9.87
C PRO A 332 13.17 3.78 -10.04
N LEU A 333 13.57 3.08 -8.99
CA LEU A 333 14.72 2.18 -8.96
C LEU A 333 14.24 0.74 -8.81
N PRO A 334 14.81 -0.23 -9.53
CA PRO A 334 14.48 -1.64 -9.34
C PRO A 334 14.80 -2.10 -7.91
N VAL A 335 13.86 -2.82 -7.30
CA VAL A 335 14.00 -3.38 -5.95
C VAL A 335 13.80 -4.88 -6.01
N PHE A 336 14.78 -5.67 -5.58
CA PHE A 336 14.58 -7.12 -5.41
C PHE A 336 14.09 -7.42 -4.00
N THR A 337 12.92 -8.05 -3.89
CA THR A 337 12.47 -8.65 -2.63
C THR A 337 12.97 -10.09 -2.59
N THR A 338 13.84 -10.43 -1.65
CA THR A 338 14.44 -11.78 -1.55
C THR A 338 14.88 -12.09 -0.11
N THR A 339 15.40 -13.29 0.14
CA THR A 339 15.98 -13.64 1.44
C THR A 339 17.37 -13.02 1.62
N TRP A 340 17.76 -12.79 2.87
CA TRP A 340 19.09 -12.28 3.19
C TRP A 340 20.20 -13.18 2.66
N SER A 341 20.07 -14.51 2.76
CA SER A 341 21.06 -15.44 2.22
C SER A 341 21.23 -15.32 0.71
N ASP A 342 20.13 -15.22 -0.04
CA ASP A 342 20.19 -15.14 -1.49
C ASP A 342 20.77 -13.80 -1.95
N TRP A 343 20.40 -12.72 -1.26
CA TRP A 343 21.01 -11.41 -1.49
C TRP A 343 22.51 -11.42 -1.25
N GLN A 344 22.99 -12.00 -0.14
CA GLN A 344 24.41 -12.10 0.16
C GLN A 344 25.18 -12.97 -0.85
N ALA A 345 24.59 -14.07 -1.29
CA ALA A 345 25.20 -14.95 -2.29
C ALA A 345 25.41 -14.22 -3.62
N ARG A 346 24.49 -13.31 -3.95
CA ARG A 346 24.52 -12.48 -5.15
C ARG A 346 25.47 -11.28 -5.03
N HIS A 347 25.52 -10.65 -3.85
CA HIS A 347 26.26 -9.42 -3.59
C HIS A 347 27.18 -9.55 -2.37
N THR A 348 28.31 -10.22 -2.54
CA THR A 348 29.22 -10.56 -1.43
C THR A 348 29.87 -9.37 -0.70
N THR A 349 29.83 -8.18 -1.30
CA THR A 349 30.34 -6.91 -0.74
C THR A 349 29.22 -5.98 -0.28
N THR A 350 27.95 -6.42 -0.31
CA THR A 350 26.79 -5.59 0.05
C THR A 350 26.89 -5.01 1.45
N THR A 351 26.28 -3.84 1.61
CA THR A 351 25.95 -3.28 2.92
C THR A 351 24.49 -3.61 3.26
N VAL A 352 24.12 -3.41 4.52
CA VAL A 352 22.75 -3.60 5.00
C VAL A 352 22.44 -2.56 6.08
N LEU A 353 21.21 -2.04 6.06
CA LEU A 353 20.70 -1.08 7.05
C LEU A 353 20.86 -1.61 8.47
N ASP A 354 21.60 -0.89 9.31
CA ASP A 354 21.87 -1.27 10.71
C ASP A 354 20.57 -1.29 11.54
N ILE A 355 20.52 -2.21 12.51
CA ILE A 355 19.45 -2.27 13.50
C ILE A 355 19.52 -1.11 14.52
N ALA A 356 20.67 -0.46 14.64
CA ALA A 356 20.87 0.73 15.46
C ALA A 356 20.23 1.99 14.84
N THR A 357 18.90 1.99 14.70
CA THR A 357 18.10 3.06 14.08
C THR A 357 17.92 4.30 14.95
N GLY A 358 18.41 4.29 16.19
CA GLY A 358 18.21 5.36 17.17
C GLY A 358 16.86 5.31 17.90
N VAL A 359 16.04 4.29 17.67
CA VAL A 359 14.79 4.05 18.42
C VAL A 359 14.70 2.61 18.90
N VAL A 360 14.01 2.40 20.02
CA VAL A 360 13.74 1.06 20.56
C VAL A 360 12.43 0.54 19.97
N ARG A 361 12.51 -0.53 19.18
CA ARG A 361 11.37 -1.22 18.54
C ARG A 361 11.58 -2.73 18.60
N ASP A 362 10.48 -3.47 18.50
CA ASP A 362 10.52 -4.92 18.29
C ASP A 362 10.79 -5.22 16.80
N TYR A 363 12.06 -5.35 16.43
CA TYR A 363 12.48 -5.71 15.07
C TYR A 363 12.45 -7.22 14.81
N SER A 364 11.69 -8.01 15.58
CA SER A 364 11.47 -9.41 15.24
C SER A 364 10.67 -9.55 13.93
N ALA A 365 10.91 -10.65 13.20
CA ALA A 365 10.24 -10.90 11.93
C ALA A 365 8.72 -10.93 12.13
N GLY A 366 7.99 -10.18 11.29
CA GLY A 366 6.52 -10.10 11.34
C GLY A 366 5.95 -9.16 12.42
N ALA A 367 6.75 -8.62 13.34
CA ALA A 367 6.23 -7.74 14.40
C ALA A 367 5.56 -6.47 13.84
N ALA A 368 6.18 -5.83 12.85
CA ALA A 368 5.63 -4.65 12.18
C ALA A 368 4.40 -4.94 11.31
N THR A 369 4.23 -6.19 10.86
CA THR A 369 3.24 -6.56 9.85
C THR A 369 2.10 -7.41 10.39
N ARG A 370 2.07 -7.69 11.69
CA ARG A 370 1.11 -8.60 12.33
C ARG A 370 -0.33 -8.26 11.95
N ASP A 371 -0.72 -7.01 12.17
CA ASP A 371 -2.08 -6.55 11.92
C ASP A 371 -2.45 -6.56 10.43
N GLU A 372 -1.46 -6.52 9.54
CA GLU A 372 -1.66 -6.50 8.09
C GLU A 372 -1.79 -7.91 7.49
N VAL A 373 -1.01 -8.87 7.99
CA VAL A 373 -1.00 -10.25 7.46
C VAL A 373 -2.30 -10.99 7.81
N ASP A 374 -2.95 -10.63 8.91
CA ASP A 374 -4.15 -11.32 9.41
C ASP A 374 -5.45 -10.93 8.67
N SER A 375 -5.44 -9.85 7.86
CA SER A 375 -6.62 -9.37 7.11
C SER A 375 -6.60 -9.77 5.63
N THR A 376 -7.73 -10.25 5.10
CA THR A 376 -7.91 -10.51 3.66
C THR A 376 -8.30 -9.27 2.85
N ARG A 377 -8.67 -8.18 3.52
CA ARG A 377 -9.03 -6.88 2.93
C ARG A 377 -7.92 -5.86 3.11
N ALA A 378 -7.90 -4.85 2.26
CA ALA A 378 -7.07 -3.65 2.47
C ALA A 378 -7.34 -3.03 3.86
N LEU A 379 -6.29 -2.50 4.50
CA LEU A 379 -6.37 -1.87 5.83
C LEU A 379 -7.31 -0.67 5.84
N HIS A 380 -7.22 0.15 4.79
CA HIS A 380 -8.06 1.33 4.63
C HIS A 380 -9.03 1.15 3.45
N PRO A 381 -10.09 1.97 3.38
CA PRO A 381 -11.04 1.95 2.26
C PRO A 381 -10.36 2.03 0.89
N VAL A 382 -10.81 1.17 -0.03
CA VAL A 382 -10.39 1.15 -1.44
C VAL A 382 -11.62 1.18 -2.34
N GLN A 383 -11.44 1.61 -3.59
CA GLN A 383 -12.47 1.38 -4.60
C GLN A 383 -12.47 -0.11 -4.95
N ALA A 384 -13.67 -0.71 -5.02
CA ALA A 384 -13.80 -2.11 -5.37
C ALA A 384 -13.31 -2.38 -6.80
N ASP A 385 -12.52 -3.44 -6.96
CA ASP A 385 -12.06 -3.95 -8.24
C ASP A 385 -12.24 -5.47 -8.25
N THR A 386 -12.94 -5.99 -9.26
CA THR A 386 -13.31 -7.41 -9.34
C THR A 386 -12.37 -8.24 -10.21
N ARG A 387 -11.33 -7.64 -10.81
CA ARG A 387 -10.40 -8.34 -11.70
C ARG A 387 -9.54 -9.35 -10.95
N LEU A 388 -9.14 -9.03 -9.72
CA LEU A 388 -8.40 -9.88 -8.78
C LEU A 388 -8.84 -9.57 -7.34
N ALA A 389 -8.54 -10.46 -6.39
CA ALA A 389 -8.76 -10.19 -4.97
C ALA A 389 -7.92 -8.98 -4.51
N GLU A 390 -8.42 -8.17 -3.57
CA GLU A 390 -7.74 -6.93 -3.12
C GLU A 390 -6.26 -7.17 -2.79
N LYS A 391 -5.98 -8.20 -1.99
CA LYS A 391 -4.64 -8.61 -1.56
C LYS A 391 -4.00 -9.70 -2.43
N GLU A 392 -4.43 -9.89 -3.67
CA GLU A 392 -3.69 -10.73 -4.62
C GLU A 392 -2.31 -10.10 -4.86
N PRO A 393 -1.19 -10.78 -4.56
CA PRO A 393 0.14 -10.25 -4.81
C PRO A 393 0.42 -10.21 -6.32
N VAL A 394 0.83 -9.05 -6.82
CA VAL A 394 1.11 -8.81 -8.23
C VAL A 394 2.48 -8.18 -8.42
N ILE A 395 3.04 -8.39 -9.61
CA ILE A 395 4.13 -7.62 -10.17
C ILE A 395 3.52 -6.72 -11.25
N GLY A 396 3.52 -5.43 -11.01
CA GLY A 396 3.07 -4.42 -11.95
C GLY A 396 4.22 -3.83 -12.76
N VAL A 397 3.95 -3.47 -14.01
CA VAL A 397 4.90 -2.78 -14.89
C VAL A 397 4.16 -1.78 -15.78
N VAL A 398 4.76 -0.61 -15.98
CA VAL A 398 4.29 0.36 -16.98
C VAL A 398 5.22 0.27 -18.20
N PRO A 399 4.82 -0.41 -19.29
CA PRO A 399 5.63 -0.48 -20.50
C PRO A 399 5.73 0.88 -21.18
N ALA A 400 6.72 1.06 -22.05
CA ALA A 400 6.89 2.30 -22.82
C ALA A 400 5.73 2.59 -23.80
N SER A 401 4.99 1.55 -24.18
CA SER A 401 3.83 1.63 -25.06
C SER A 401 2.77 0.61 -24.64
N GLY A 402 1.51 0.99 -24.73
CA GLY A 402 0.38 0.16 -24.31
C GLY A 402 -0.04 0.45 -22.86
N PRO A 403 -1.05 -0.28 -22.34
CA PRO A 403 -1.50 -0.12 -20.97
C PRO A 403 -0.49 -0.69 -19.97
N PRO A 404 -0.52 -0.26 -18.69
CA PRO A 404 0.16 -0.97 -17.62
C PRO A 404 -0.28 -2.43 -17.55
N LEU A 405 0.65 -3.30 -17.14
CA LEU A 405 0.42 -4.73 -17.04
C LEU A 405 0.61 -5.18 -15.60
N ALA A 406 -0.16 -6.19 -15.19
CA ALA A 406 0.04 -6.88 -13.92
C ALA A 406 0.12 -8.39 -14.12
N PHE A 407 1.14 -8.99 -13.51
CA PHE A 407 1.32 -10.43 -13.43
C PHE A 407 1.02 -10.88 -12.00
N ARG A 408 0.28 -11.97 -11.82
CA ARG A 408 0.15 -12.58 -10.47
C ARG A 408 1.51 -13.11 -10.03
N LEU A 409 1.98 -12.67 -8.86
CA LEU A 409 3.31 -13.04 -8.36
C LEU A 409 3.47 -14.56 -8.25
N ALA A 410 2.45 -15.25 -7.73
CA ALA A 410 2.45 -16.71 -7.59
C ALA A 410 2.61 -17.43 -8.95
N GLU A 411 2.06 -16.87 -10.01
CA GLU A 411 2.17 -17.41 -11.35
C GLU A 411 3.59 -17.24 -11.90
N VAL A 412 4.17 -16.05 -11.75
CA VAL A 412 5.57 -15.78 -12.14
C VAL A 412 6.53 -16.65 -11.33
N GLN A 413 6.29 -16.86 -10.04
CA GLN A 413 7.11 -17.73 -9.20
C GLN A 413 7.00 -19.21 -9.58
N THR A 414 5.81 -19.68 -9.92
CA THR A 414 5.58 -21.09 -10.28
C THR A 414 6.15 -21.41 -11.66
N ARG A 415 5.97 -20.52 -12.64
CA ARG A 415 6.45 -20.71 -14.01
C ARG A 415 7.90 -20.25 -14.21
N GLN A 416 8.40 -19.43 -13.30
CA GLN A 416 9.68 -18.71 -13.35
C GLN A 416 9.88 -17.76 -14.54
N LEU A 417 9.08 -17.90 -15.60
CA LEU A 417 9.09 -17.10 -16.81
C LEU A 417 7.67 -16.91 -17.32
N VAL A 418 7.25 -15.65 -17.45
CA VAL A 418 5.97 -15.27 -18.06
C VAL A 418 6.22 -14.09 -19.00
N THR A 419 5.69 -14.16 -20.22
CA THR A 419 5.82 -13.11 -21.22
C THR A 419 4.47 -12.44 -21.48
N ALA A 420 4.51 -11.17 -21.89
CA ALA A 420 3.34 -10.43 -22.35
C ALA A 420 3.69 -9.61 -23.59
N GLY A 421 2.79 -9.59 -24.58
CA GLY A 421 3.02 -8.99 -25.90
C GLY A 421 3.58 -9.98 -26.92
N ALA A 422 3.93 -9.48 -28.11
CA ALA A 422 4.45 -10.33 -29.20
C ALA A 422 5.84 -10.90 -28.84
N PRO A 423 6.18 -12.13 -29.30
CA PRO A 423 7.50 -12.71 -29.10
C PRO A 423 8.63 -11.75 -29.50
N GLY A 424 9.60 -11.52 -28.60
CA GLY A 424 10.71 -10.60 -28.83
C GLY A 424 10.39 -9.10 -28.74
N ALA A 425 9.13 -8.67 -28.82
CA ALA A 425 8.74 -7.26 -28.77
C ALA A 425 7.96 -6.89 -27.49
N GLY A 426 7.87 -7.81 -26.55
CA GLY A 426 7.09 -7.67 -25.32
C GLY A 426 7.90 -7.45 -24.06
N VAL A 427 7.25 -7.81 -22.95
CA VAL A 427 7.78 -7.76 -21.59
C VAL A 427 8.00 -9.18 -21.09
N VAL A 428 9.09 -9.41 -20.36
CA VAL A 428 9.37 -10.69 -19.68
C VAL A 428 9.43 -10.49 -18.18
N ALA A 429 8.52 -11.15 -17.46
CA ALA A 429 8.54 -11.26 -16.01
C ALA A 429 9.24 -12.57 -15.62
N LEU A 430 10.24 -12.47 -14.76
CA LEU A 430 11.07 -13.58 -14.32
C LEU A 430 11.01 -13.71 -12.80
N SER A 431 11.16 -14.93 -12.31
CA SER A 431 11.38 -15.19 -10.89
C SER A 431 12.42 -16.28 -10.70
N GLU A 432 13.31 -16.03 -9.74
CA GLU A 432 14.30 -17.00 -9.27
C GLU A 432 13.69 -18.20 -8.54
N GLY A 433 12.38 -18.18 -8.27
CA GLY A 433 11.63 -19.25 -7.62
C GLY A 433 10.68 -18.73 -6.52
N PRO A 434 9.89 -19.62 -5.90
CA PRO A 434 8.98 -19.24 -4.82
C PRO A 434 9.70 -18.56 -3.65
N GLY A 435 9.25 -17.36 -3.29
CA GLY A 435 9.83 -16.56 -2.20
C GLY A 435 11.18 -15.89 -2.53
N LEU A 436 11.66 -16.01 -3.77
CA LEU A 436 12.92 -15.43 -4.24
C LEU A 436 12.67 -14.21 -5.12
N ALA A 437 13.76 -13.59 -5.60
CA ALA A 437 13.67 -12.37 -6.37
C ALA A 437 12.83 -12.57 -7.64
N ALA A 438 12.03 -11.55 -7.96
CA ALA A 438 11.34 -11.42 -9.23
C ALA A 438 11.73 -10.09 -9.88
N GLY A 439 11.53 -9.97 -11.19
CA GLY A 439 11.81 -8.75 -11.91
C GLY A 439 11.23 -8.77 -13.32
N VAL A 440 11.11 -7.59 -13.90
CA VAL A 440 10.49 -7.40 -15.21
C VAL A 440 11.45 -6.66 -16.14
N TYR A 441 11.61 -7.18 -17.35
CA TYR A 441 12.59 -6.70 -18.32
C TYR A 441 11.97 -6.50 -19.70
N ALA A 442 12.58 -5.64 -20.49
CA ALA A 442 12.28 -5.55 -21.91
C ALA A 442 12.80 -6.81 -22.63
N ALA A 443 12.02 -7.39 -23.55
CA ALA A 443 12.48 -8.52 -24.36
C ALA A 443 13.53 -8.12 -25.41
N GLY A 444 13.45 -6.89 -25.94
CA GLY A 444 14.49 -6.29 -26.80
C GLY A 444 14.91 -7.14 -28.01
N GLY A 445 13.95 -7.78 -28.67
CA GLY A 445 14.14 -8.68 -29.82
C GLY A 445 14.48 -10.13 -29.44
N VAL A 446 14.59 -10.46 -28.15
CA VAL A 446 14.94 -11.79 -27.67
C VAL A 446 13.69 -12.58 -27.29
N HIS A 447 13.56 -13.78 -27.84
CA HIS A 447 12.45 -14.67 -27.55
C HIS A 447 12.86 -15.69 -26.48
N PHE A 448 12.39 -15.47 -25.25
CA PHE A 448 12.66 -16.38 -24.14
C PHE A 448 11.68 -17.54 -24.11
N VAL A 449 12.19 -18.76 -24.00
CA VAL A 449 11.38 -19.99 -24.13
C VAL A 449 11.28 -20.80 -22.83
N ARG A 450 12.22 -20.64 -21.91
CA ARG A 450 12.23 -21.35 -20.62
C ARG A 450 13.18 -20.71 -19.61
N ALA A 451 13.07 -21.11 -18.36
CA ALA A 451 14.02 -20.79 -17.30
C ALA A 451 14.68 -22.06 -16.74
N GLU A 452 15.85 -21.91 -16.13
CA GLU A 452 16.57 -22.96 -15.42
C GLU A 452 17.13 -22.45 -14.09
N GLY A 453 17.27 -23.36 -13.13
CA GLY A 453 17.88 -23.05 -11.84
C GLY A 453 17.00 -22.20 -10.92
N ASN A 454 17.59 -21.78 -9.82
CA ASN A 454 16.95 -20.95 -8.80
C ASN A 454 17.98 -20.06 -8.09
N GLY A 455 17.49 -19.03 -7.38
CA GLY A 455 18.32 -18.05 -6.68
C GLY A 455 19.45 -17.50 -7.55
N SER A 456 20.66 -17.40 -6.99
CA SER A 456 21.85 -16.92 -7.70
C SER A 456 22.25 -17.76 -8.93
N GLY A 457 21.77 -19.00 -9.06
CA GLY A 457 21.99 -19.89 -10.21
C GLY A 457 20.94 -19.80 -11.30
N PHE A 458 19.92 -18.96 -11.13
CA PHE A 458 18.83 -18.77 -12.08
C PHE A 458 19.32 -18.20 -13.42
N ALA A 459 18.78 -18.74 -14.53
CA ALA A 459 18.96 -18.18 -15.86
C ALA A 459 17.70 -18.32 -16.72
N ALA A 460 17.37 -17.26 -17.47
CA ALA A 460 16.42 -17.34 -18.57
C ALA A 460 17.13 -17.83 -19.84
N ILE A 461 16.45 -18.64 -20.65
CA ILE A 461 17.01 -19.25 -21.87
C ILE A 461 16.23 -18.75 -23.08
N ASP A 462 16.94 -18.20 -24.06
CA ASP A 462 16.36 -17.79 -25.35
C ASP A 462 16.22 -18.96 -26.34
N ASP A 463 15.50 -18.74 -27.43
CA ASP A 463 15.24 -19.72 -28.49
C ASP A 463 16.50 -20.13 -29.27
N ALA A 464 17.57 -19.34 -29.22
CA ALA A 464 18.89 -19.68 -29.73
C ALA A 464 19.76 -20.47 -28.72
N GLY A 465 19.24 -20.74 -27.51
CA GLY A 465 19.96 -21.44 -26.44
C GLY A 465 20.89 -20.55 -25.62
N GLY A 466 20.87 -19.23 -25.83
CA GLY A 466 21.58 -18.25 -25.04
C GLY A 466 21.06 -18.19 -23.61
N ARG A 467 21.99 -18.13 -22.65
CA ARG A 467 21.68 -18.05 -21.21
C ARG A 467 21.73 -16.59 -20.77
N TRP A 468 20.75 -16.16 -19.99
CA TRP A 468 20.62 -14.80 -19.50
C TRP A 468 20.54 -14.79 -17.98
N ALA A 469 21.51 -14.15 -17.34
CA ALA A 469 21.53 -13.94 -15.90
C ALA A 469 20.63 -12.76 -15.54
N MET A 470 19.77 -12.97 -14.54
CA MET A 470 18.91 -11.93 -13.99
C MET A 470 19.71 -11.00 -13.09
N ARG A 471 19.70 -9.68 -13.34
CA ARG A 471 20.26 -8.63 -12.47
C ARG A 471 19.20 -7.54 -12.25
N GLU A 472 19.38 -6.77 -11.19
CA GLU A 472 18.42 -5.76 -10.73
C GLU A 472 18.12 -4.73 -11.82
N GLN A 473 19.15 -4.31 -12.55
CA GLN A 473 19.06 -3.28 -13.58
C GLN A 473 18.91 -3.84 -15.02
N ALA A 474 19.22 -5.12 -15.24
CA ALA A 474 19.19 -5.72 -16.58
C ALA A 474 19.19 -7.26 -16.57
N LEU A 475 18.74 -7.87 -17.66
CA LEU A 475 19.15 -9.23 -18.02
C LEU A 475 20.46 -9.18 -18.78
N VAL A 476 21.42 -10.01 -18.39
CA VAL A 476 22.77 -10.03 -18.98
C VAL A 476 23.04 -11.38 -19.62
N GLN A 477 23.34 -11.40 -20.92
CA GLN A 477 23.63 -12.65 -21.64
C GLN A 477 25.01 -13.21 -21.25
N VAL A 478 25.03 -14.44 -20.77
CA VAL A 478 26.22 -15.20 -20.34
C VAL A 478 27.01 -15.62 -21.59
N GLY A 479 27.93 -14.77 -22.03
CA GLY A 479 28.84 -15.04 -23.14
C GLY A 479 29.16 -13.82 -23.97
N THR A 480 28.14 -13.01 -24.28
CA THR A 480 28.31 -11.77 -25.06
C THR A 480 28.35 -10.53 -24.19
N GLY A 481 27.78 -10.59 -22.98
CA GLY A 481 27.57 -9.41 -22.12
C GLY A 481 26.46 -8.48 -22.63
N LYS A 482 25.66 -8.89 -23.63
CA LYS A 482 24.51 -8.11 -24.09
C LYS A 482 23.53 -7.91 -22.93
N GLU A 483 23.06 -6.69 -22.76
CA GLU A 483 22.12 -6.32 -21.70
C GLU A 483 20.74 -5.97 -22.25
N LEU A 484 19.70 -6.34 -21.50
CA LEU A 484 18.32 -5.90 -21.70
C LEU A 484 17.85 -5.20 -20.43
N PRO A 485 17.43 -3.93 -20.49
CA PRO A 485 17.15 -3.17 -19.28
C PRO A 485 15.95 -3.74 -18.51
N ALA A 486 16.04 -3.67 -17.18
CA ALA A 486 14.87 -3.79 -16.32
C ALA A 486 13.90 -2.64 -16.61
N LEU A 487 12.61 -2.94 -16.60
CA LEU A 487 11.56 -1.93 -16.70
C LEU A 487 11.23 -1.37 -15.32
N PRO A 488 10.63 -0.17 -15.21
CA PRO A 488 10.01 0.28 -13.99
C PRO A 488 8.88 -0.67 -13.58
N TRP A 489 9.16 -1.55 -12.61
CA TRP A 489 8.22 -2.53 -12.09
C TRP A 489 8.12 -2.42 -10.58
N GLN A 490 6.99 -2.87 -10.03
CA GLN A 490 6.72 -2.81 -8.60
C GLN A 490 6.01 -4.09 -8.15
N GLN A 491 6.34 -4.56 -6.96
CA GLN A 491 5.61 -5.65 -6.30
C GLN A 491 4.70 -5.05 -5.22
N GLY A 492 3.46 -5.54 -5.17
CA GLY A 492 2.50 -5.17 -4.13
C GLY A 492 1.18 -5.92 -4.30
N TYR A 493 0.17 -5.54 -3.52
CA TYR A 493 -1.18 -6.05 -3.66
C TYR A 493 -1.92 -5.41 -4.83
N TRP A 494 -2.87 -6.18 -5.40
CA TRP A 494 -3.68 -5.75 -6.52
C TRP A 494 -4.39 -4.41 -6.29
N PHE A 495 -5.01 -4.19 -5.12
CA PHE A 495 -5.72 -2.94 -4.85
C PHE A 495 -4.78 -1.72 -4.97
N ALA A 496 -3.52 -1.87 -4.54
CA ALA A 496 -2.55 -0.79 -4.55
C ALA A 496 -2.16 -0.47 -6.00
N TRP A 497 -1.78 -1.51 -6.75
CA TRP A 497 -1.42 -1.39 -8.16
C TRP A 497 -2.57 -0.86 -9.03
N ALA A 498 -3.73 -1.52 -9.00
CA ALA A 498 -4.89 -1.15 -9.80
C ALA A 498 -5.44 0.23 -9.44
N GLY A 499 -5.35 0.64 -8.17
CA GLY A 499 -5.75 2.00 -7.80
C GLY A 499 -4.76 3.08 -8.25
N ALA A 500 -3.52 2.74 -8.60
CA ALA A 500 -2.53 3.66 -9.17
C ALA A 500 -2.56 3.63 -10.70
N HIS A 501 -2.95 2.49 -11.26
CA HIS A 501 -2.99 2.18 -12.69
C HIS A 501 -4.34 1.52 -13.04
N PRO A 502 -5.47 2.26 -13.02
CA PRO A 502 -6.81 1.69 -13.19
C PRO A 502 -7.00 0.99 -14.54
N GLU A 503 -6.33 1.45 -15.58
CA GLU A 503 -6.31 0.90 -16.94
C GLU A 503 -5.46 -0.38 -17.11
N THR A 504 -4.94 -0.94 -16.01
CA THR A 504 -4.11 -2.15 -16.04
C THR A 504 -4.78 -3.35 -16.72
N GLU A 505 -4.03 -4.03 -17.58
CA GLU A 505 -4.38 -5.36 -18.07
C GLU A 505 -3.72 -6.46 -17.22
N VAL A 506 -4.54 -7.40 -16.73
CA VAL A 506 -4.03 -8.57 -16.00
C VAL A 506 -3.55 -9.59 -17.01
N VAL A 507 -2.25 -9.90 -16.99
CA VAL A 507 -1.65 -10.91 -17.85
C VAL A 507 -2.15 -12.28 -17.41
N ARG A 508 -2.82 -12.98 -18.32
CA ARG A 508 -3.30 -14.35 -18.11
C ARG A 508 -2.44 -15.28 -18.94
N SER A 509 -1.76 -16.22 -18.31
CA SER A 509 -1.07 -17.26 -19.06
C SER A 509 -2.08 -18.19 -19.75
N GLY A 510 -2.14 -18.12 -21.08
CA GLY A 510 -3.04 -18.94 -21.90
C GLY A 510 -3.24 -18.46 -23.33
N THR A 511 -2.78 -17.26 -23.68
CA THR A 511 -2.74 -16.78 -25.07
C THR A 511 -1.28 -16.68 -25.51
N GLN A 512 -0.66 -17.83 -25.79
CA GLN A 512 0.21 -17.84 -26.96
C GLN A 512 -0.72 -17.75 -28.18
N PRO A 513 -0.48 -16.84 -29.15
CA PRO A 513 -1.11 -16.98 -30.45
C PRO A 513 -0.75 -18.33 -31.10
#